data_AF-A0A7V2G323-F1
#
_entry.id   AF-A0A7V2G323-F1
#
_cell.length_a   1.000
_cell.length_b   1.000
_cell.length_c   1.000
_cell.angle_alpha   90.00
_cell.angle_beta   90.00
_cell.angle_gamma   90.00
#
_symmetry.space_group_name_H-M   'P 1'
#
loop_
_entity.id
_entity.type
_entity.pdbx_description
1 polymer ?
#
loop_
_entity_poly.entity_id
_entity_poly.type
_entity_poly.pdbx_seq_one_letter_code
_entity_poly.pdbx_strand_id
1 'polypeptide(L)'
;MNSPAAPRSFTLGIDYGTNSVRALVVDAADGRELGSAVFAYPSGHQGILLDPRDHNVARQNPADYLAGLETAVREAVALAATDPGFSSANVIGIGVDTTGSSPIPVDAANVPLALDPKWKQTLAAQCWLWKDHTAYREAARITELAAAHRPQYIAKCGNTYSSEWFWSKIWHCLATAPEVFEAAYSWVELSDWIPSVLAGVRDPRAIRRGVCAAGHKALYCDEWGGLPDAEFLALLDPKLAELRPRLYDRAHD
;
A
#
# COMPACT_ATOMS: atom_id res chain seq x y z
N MET A 1 37.85 19.17 -30.25
CA MET A 1 37.60 17.96 -29.44
C MET A 1 36.30 18.21 -28.69
N ASN A 2 35.20 17.57 -29.09
CA ASN A 2 33.96 17.67 -28.32
C ASN A 2 34.18 16.90 -27.02
N SER A 3 33.98 17.57 -25.88
CA SER A 3 33.89 16.88 -24.59
C SER A 3 32.84 15.76 -24.71
N PRO A 4 33.09 14.57 -24.13
CA PRO A 4 32.06 13.53 -24.10
C PRO A 4 30.80 14.13 -23.47
N ALA A 5 29.65 13.90 -24.11
CA ALA A 5 28.37 14.32 -23.56
C ALA A 5 28.23 13.74 -22.14
N ALA A 6 27.70 14.52 -21.21
CA ALA A 6 27.46 14.05 -19.85
C ALA A 6 26.61 12.76 -19.89
N PRO A 7 26.91 11.76 -19.07
CA PRO A 7 26.13 10.53 -19.05
C PRO A 7 24.67 10.85 -18.71
N ARG A 8 23.74 10.33 -19.50
CA ARG A 8 22.30 10.48 -19.25
C ARG A 8 21.93 9.82 -17.94
N SER A 9 20.98 10.42 -17.22
CA SER A 9 20.42 9.89 -15.98
C SER A 9 19.03 9.32 -16.25
N PHE A 10 18.70 8.22 -15.58
CA PHE A 10 17.42 7.55 -15.75
C PHE A 10 16.72 7.37 -14.41
N THR A 11 15.41 7.22 -14.45
CA THR A 11 14.59 6.81 -13.31
C THR A 11 13.80 5.55 -13.65
N LEU A 12 13.48 4.76 -12.63
CA LEU A 12 12.61 3.60 -12.74
C LEU A 12 11.28 3.91 -12.04
N GLY A 13 10.18 3.92 -12.78
CA GLY A 13 8.82 4.01 -12.24
C GLY A 13 8.17 2.64 -12.14
N ILE A 14 7.41 2.39 -11.07
CA ILE A 14 6.70 1.13 -10.84
C ILE A 14 5.25 1.44 -10.45
N ASP A 15 4.34 1.19 -11.37
CA ASP A 15 2.90 1.47 -11.27
C ASP A 15 2.15 0.17 -10.92
N TYR A 16 1.70 0.07 -9.67
CA TYR A 16 0.85 -1.01 -9.19
C TYR A 16 -0.62 -0.67 -9.41
N GLY A 17 -1.11 -1.06 -10.59
CA GLY A 17 -2.52 -1.04 -10.94
C GLY A 17 -3.33 -2.13 -10.23
N THR A 18 -4.62 -2.16 -10.56
CA THR A 18 -5.55 -3.14 -9.95
C THR A 18 -5.29 -4.57 -10.42
N ASN A 19 -4.95 -4.80 -11.69
CA ASN A 19 -4.85 -6.16 -12.24
C ASN A 19 -3.41 -6.55 -12.64
N SER A 20 -2.48 -5.60 -12.59
CA SER A 20 -1.11 -5.76 -13.04
C SER A 20 -0.22 -4.71 -12.38
N VAL A 21 1.09 -4.94 -12.46
CA VAL A 21 2.13 -3.93 -12.22
C VAL A 21 2.86 -3.63 -13.52
N ARG A 22 3.19 -2.36 -13.75
CA ARG A 22 4.01 -1.89 -14.88
C ARG A 22 5.29 -1.26 -14.38
N ALA A 23 6.43 -1.64 -14.95
CA ALA A 23 7.70 -0.96 -14.72
C ALA A 23 8.11 -0.17 -15.96
N LEU A 24 8.63 1.04 -15.77
CA LEU A 24 9.12 1.91 -16.84
C LEU A 24 10.50 2.48 -16.51
N VAL A 25 11.40 2.43 -17.49
CA VAL A 25 12.67 3.16 -17.45
C VAL A 25 12.53 4.45 -18.26
N VAL A 26 12.82 5.59 -17.64
CA VAL A 26 12.57 6.92 -18.20
C VAL A 26 13.85 7.75 -18.21
N ASP A 27 14.09 8.50 -19.29
CA ASP A 27 15.16 9.50 -19.36
C ASP A 27 14.79 10.71 -18.50
N ALA A 28 15.64 11.04 -17.53
CA ALA A 28 15.37 12.13 -16.60
C ALA A 28 15.42 13.52 -17.25
N ALA A 29 16.01 13.65 -18.45
CA ALA A 29 16.14 14.93 -19.12
C ALA A 29 14.84 15.39 -19.81
N ASP A 30 14.09 14.45 -20.39
CA ASP A 30 12.94 14.77 -21.25
C ASP A 30 11.69 13.91 -20.99
N GLY A 31 11.76 12.93 -20.09
CA GLY A 31 10.65 12.05 -19.76
C GLY A 31 10.38 10.94 -20.78
N ARG A 32 11.27 10.75 -21.77
CA ARG A 32 11.11 9.69 -22.77
C ARG A 32 11.23 8.31 -22.13
N GLU A 33 10.30 7.42 -22.45
CA GLU A 33 10.34 6.02 -22.05
C GLU A 33 11.36 5.24 -22.91
N LEU A 34 12.25 4.48 -22.27
CA LEU A 34 13.25 3.64 -22.93
C LEU A 34 12.86 2.15 -22.91
N GLY A 35 12.11 1.73 -21.89
CA GLY A 35 11.67 0.35 -21.74
C GLY A 35 10.47 0.30 -20.81
N SER A 36 9.50 -0.54 -21.14
CA SER A 36 8.26 -0.69 -20.40
C SER A 36 7.82 -2.15 -20.44
N ALA A 37 7.47 -2.70 -19.28
CA ALA A 37 6.99 -4.07 -19.16
C ALA A 37 5.85 -4.16 -18.15
N VAL A 38 4.90 -5.07 -18.42
CA VAL A 38 3.70 -5.25 -17.61
C VAL A 38 3.62 -6.70 -17.17
N PHE A 39 3.39 -6.91 -15.88
CA PHE A 39 3.12 -8.21 -15.30
C PHE A 39 1.68 -8.27 -14.80
N ALA A 40 0.86 -9.12 -15.41
CA ALA A 40 -0.49 -9.38 -14.94
C ALA A 40 -0.45 -10.26 -13.68
N TYR A 41 -1.18 -9.90 -12.64
CA TYR A 41 -1.22 -10.66 -11.41
C TYR A 41 -1.88 -12.03 -11.64
N PRO A 42 -1.20 -13.15 -11.34
CA PRO A 42 -1.68 -14.48 -11.67
C PRO A 42 -2.79 -14.99 -10.73
N SER A 43 -2.95 -14.42 -9.55
CA SER A 43 -3.89 -14.96 -8.56
C SER A 43 -5.34 -14.54 -8.82
N GLY A 44 -6.28 -15.41 -8.43
CA GLY A 44 -7.71 -15.11 -8.50
C GLY A 44 -8.23 -14.86 -9.91
N HIS A 45 -9.23 -14.00 -10.03
CA HIS A 45 -9.76 -13.55 -11.30
C HIS A 45 -9.17 -12.17 -11.62
N GLN A 46 -8.31 -12.11 -12.63
CA GLN A 46 -7.60 -10.88 -13.03
C GLN A 46 -6.83 -10.23 -11.87
N GLY A 47 -6.14 -11.01 -11.04
CA GLY A 47 -5.40 -10.47 -9.89
C GLY A 47 -6.24 -10.16 -8.65
N ILE A 48 -7.54 -10.50 -8.66
CA ILE A 48 -8.46 -10.21 -7.55
C ILE A 48 -9.00 -11.53 -7.00
N LEU A 49 -8.82 -11.72 -5.69
CA LEU A 49 -9.43 -12.78 -4.92
C LEU A 49 -10.82 -12.30 -4.46
N LEU A 50 -11.84 -13.09 -4.75
CA LEU A 50 -13.26 -12.78 -4.53
C LEU A 50 -13.90 -13.84 -3.62
N ASP A 51 -15.02 -13.51 -2.97
CA ASP A 51 -15.89 -14.48 -2.28
C ASP A 51 -17.24 -14.57 -3.02
N PRO A 52 -17.66 -15.75 -3.50
CA PRO A 52 -18.96 -15.91 -4.15
C PRO A 52 -20.17 -15.64 -3.22
N ARG A 53 -19.96 -15.58 -1.91
CA ARG A 53 -21.02 -15.31 -0.91
C ARG A 53 -21.12 -13.84 -0.54
N ASP A 54 -20.11 -13.03 -0.85
CA ASP A 54 -20.08 -11.60 -0.56
C ASP A 54 -19.39 -10.83 -1.69
N HIS A 55 -20.20 -10.12 -2.48
CA HIS A 55 -19.74 -9.33 -3.63
C HIS A 55 -18.93 -8.09 -3.24
N ASN A 56 -18.89 -7.72 -1.96
CA ASN A 56 -18.06 -6.61 -1.49
C ASN A 56 -16.60 -7.00 -1.31
N VAL A 57 -16.29 -8.30 -1.31
CA VAL A 57 -14.93 -8.81 -1.12
C VAL A 57 -14.09 -8.57 -2.37
N ALA A 58 -12.98 -7.87 -2.19
CA ALA A 58 -11.90 -7.73 -3.13
C ALA A 58 -10.55 -7.76 -2.39
N ARG A 59 -9.81 -8.87 -2.55
CA ARG A 59 -8.47 -9.03 -1.98
C ARG A 59 -7.43 -9.24 -3.07
N GLN A 60 -6.16 -9.01 -2.75
CA GLN A 60 -5.06 -9.32 -3.66
C GLN A 60 -3.96 -10.08 -2.94
N ASN A 61 -3.29 -10.97 -3.67
CA ASN A 61 -2.19 -11.76 -3.14
C ASN A 61 -0.90 -10.93 -3.11
N PRO A 62 -0.32 -10.61 -1.93
CA PRO A 62 0.93 -9.85 -1.86
C PRO A 62 2.12 -10.52 -2.56
N ALA A 63 2.10 -11.83 -2.76
CA ALA A 63 3.15 -12.54 -3.51
C ALA A 63 3.17 -12.12 -4.99
N ASP A 64 2.00 -11.78 -5.57
CA ASP A 64 1.90 -11.33 -6.97
C ASP A 64 2.62 -9.99 -7.16
N TYR A 65 2.59 -9.13 -6.12
CA TYR A 65 3.30 -7.84 -6.17
C TYR A 65 4.82 -8.01 -6.22
N LEU A 66 5.37 -9.00 -5.50
CA LEU A 66 6.81 -9.30 -5.49
C LEU A 66 7.24 -9.97 -6.79
N ALA A 67 6.47 -10.96 -7.27
CA ALA A 67 6.72 -11.61 -8.55
C ALA A 67 6.67 -10.60 -9.71
N GLY A 68 5.68 -9.70 -9.67
CA GLY A 68 5.52 -8.66 -10.66
C GLY A 68 6.60 -7.59 -10.59
N LEU A 69 7.03 -7.19 -9.38
CA LEU A 69 8.16 -6.30 -9.17
C LEU A 69 9.40 -6.82 -9.88
N GLU A 70 9.78 -8.07 -9.58
CA GLU A 70 10.97 -8.67 -10.14
C GLU A 70 10.87 -8.82 -11.67
N THR A 71 9.74 -9.36 -12.15
CA THR A 71 9.56 -9.66 -13.57
C THR A 71 9.51 -8.39 -14.41
N ALA A 72 8.62 -7.45 -14.06
CA ALA A 72 8.42 -6.23 -14.84
C ALA A 72 9.68 -5.36 -14.85
N VAL A 73 10.38 -5.22 -13.71
CA VAL A 73 11.61 -4.42 -13.65
C VAL A 73 12.71 -5.04 -14.51
N ARG A 74 12.93 -6.35 -14.43
CA ARG A 74 13.94 -7.03 -15.25
C ARG A 74 13.68 -6.86 -16.74
N GLU A 75 12.43 -7.02 -17.15
CA GLU A 75 12.02 -6.87 -18.56
C GLU A 75 12.13 -5.42 -19.04
N ALA A 76 11.67 -4.45 -18.26
CA ALA A 76 11.78 -3.02 -18.60
C ALA A 76 13.25 -2.58 -18.76
N VAL A 77 14.14 -3.04 -17.87
CA VAL A 77 15.58 -2.78 -17.96
C VAL A 77 16.21 -3.45 -19.18
N ALA A 78 15.80 -4.68 -19.50
CA ALA A 78 16.29 -5.38 -20.69
C ALA A 78 15.87 -4.67 -21.99
N LEU A 79 14.63 -4.15 -22.05
CA LEU A 79 14.16 -3.33 -23.17
C LEU A 79 14.91 -2.00 -23.27
N ALA A 80 15.12 -1.32 -22.14
CA ALA A 80 15.89 -0.07 -22.10
C ALA A 80 17.35 -0.26 -22.56
N ALA A 81 17.94 -1.43 -22.32
CA ALA A 81 19.29 -1.78 -22.79
C ALA A 81 19.44 -1.88 -24.32
N THR A 82 18.34 -1.79 -25.08
CA THR A 82 18.40 -1.64 -26.55
C THR A 82 18.81 -0.22 -26.99
N ASP A 83 18.64 0.78 -26.11
CA ASP A 83 19.13 2.14 -26.34
C ASP A 83 20.64 2.21 -25.98
N PRO A 84 21.52 2.58 -26.93
CA PRO A 84 22.97 2.56 -26.71
C PRO A 84 23.45 3.58 -25.67
N GLY A 85 22.64 4.58 -25.33
CA GLY A 85 22.93 5.55 -24.29
C GLY A 85 22.43 5.14 -22.90
N PHE A 86 21.79 3.97 -22.77
CA PHE A 86 21.30 3.47 -21.49
C PHE A 86 22.34 2.64 -20.73
N SER A 87 22.39 2.84 -19.42
CA SER A 87 23.10 1.98 -18.49
C SER A 87 22.32 1.94 -17.18
N SER A 88 22.12 0.75 -16.62
CA SER A 88 21.44 0.58 -15.33
C SER A 88 22.21 1.25 -14.18
N ALA A 89 23.53 1.42 -14.32
CA ALA A 89 24.36 2.16 -13.38
C ALA A 89 24.00 3.66 -13.30
N ASN A 90 23.29 4.18 -14.31
CA ASN A 90 22.83 5.56 -14.37
C ASN A 90 21.35 5.71 -13.96
N VAL A 91 20.72 4.66 -13.42
CA VAL A 91 19.41 4.78 -12.80
C VAL A 91 19.59 5.42 -11.42
N ILE A 92 19.17 6.68 -11.29
CA ILE A 92 19.44 7.52 -10.11
C ILE A 92 18.32 7.51 -9.07
N GLY A 93 17.19 6.87 -9.38
CA GLY A 93 16.04 6.80 -8.48
C GLY A 93 15.00 5.80 -8.92
N ILE A 94 14.23 5.32 -7.94
CA ILE A 94 13.08 4.43 -8.13
C ILE A 94 11.87 5.10 -7.49
N GLY A 95 10.78 5.22 -8.25
CA GLY A 95 9.48 5.68 -7.78
C GLY A 95 8.46 4.55 -7.83
N VAL A 96 7.56 4.53 -6.85
CA VAL A 96 6.47 3.55 -6.77
C VAL A 96 5.16 4.31 -6.64
N ASP A 97 4.20 3.96 -7.47
CA ASP A 97 2.81 4.38 -7.34
C ASP A 97 1.91 3.15 -7.27
N THR A 98 0.79 3.27 -6.55
CA THR A 98 -0.10 2.13 -6.30
C THR A 98 -1.55 2.59 -6.30
N THR A 99 -2.47 1.63 -6.45
CA THR A 99 -3.87 1.87 -6.06
C THR A 99 -3.96 2.43 -4.63
N GLY A 100 -4.84 3.41 -4.44
CA GLY A 100 -4.96 4.14 -3.18
C GLY A 100 -5.82 3.39 -2.16
N SER A 101 -5.26 3.13 -0.98
CA SER A 101 -5.87 2.36 0.09
C SER A 101 -5.98 0.86 -0.15
N SER A 102 -4.82 0.23 -0.22
CA SER A 102 -4.64 -1.22 -0.32
C SER A 102 -3.81 -1.70 0.88
N PRO A 103 -4.35 -1.66 2.13
CA PRO A 103 -3.62 -2.05 3.32
C PRO A 103 -3.41 -3.56 3.42
N ILE A 104 -2.25 -3.93 3.97
CA ILE A 104 -1.74 -5.30 4.08
C ILE A 104 -1.46 -5.60 5.56
N PRO A 105 -2.02 -6.67 6.14
CA PRO A 105 -1.62 -7.13 7.46
C PRO A 105 -0.23 -7.77 7.39
N VAL A 106 0.69 -7.29 8.23
CA VAL A 106 2.08 -7.78 8.27
C VAL A 106 2.46 -8.26 9.66
N ASP A 107 3.38 -9.22 9.72
CA ASP A 107 3.98 -9.68 10.97
C ASP A 107 5.05 -8.69 11.49
N ALA A 108 5.69 -9.04 12.61
CA ALA A 108 6.72 -8.22 13.24
C ALA A 108 8.02 -8.09 12.41
N ALA A 109 8.18 -8.92 11.38
CA ALA A 109 9.29 -8.89 10.43
C ALA A 109 8.92 -8.17 9.11
N ASN A 110 7.79 -7.44 9.09
CA ASN A 110 7.26 -6.74 7.91
C ASN A 110 6.94 -7.68 6.74
N VAL A 111 6.62 -8.94 7.05
CA VAL A 111 6.20 -9.93 6.05
C VAL A 111 4.67 -9.99 6.02
N PRO A 112 4.02 -9.84 4.86
CA PRO A 112 2.57 -10.02 4.75
C PRO A 112 2.15 -11.39 5.25
N LEU A 113 1.11 -11.43 6.07
CA LEU A 113 0.65 -12.69 6.67
C LEU A 113 0.34 -13.76 5.62
N ALA A 114 -0.25 -13.36 4.48
CA ALA A 114 -0.55 -14.24 3.35
C ALA A 114 0.66 -15.01 2.76
N LEU A 115 1.90 -14.59 3.03
CA LEU A 115 3.09 -15.33 2.59
C LEU A 115 3.41 -16.55 3.49
N ASP A 116 2.86 -16.59 4.70
CA ASP A 116 2.88 -17.80 5.53
C ASP A 116 1.90 -18.84 4.94
N PRO A 117 2.34 -20.09 4.69
CA PRO A 117 1.47 -21.18 4.23
C PRO A 117 0.18 -21.35 5.05
N LYS A 118 0.21 -21.05 6.36
CA LYS A 118 -0.95 -21.10 7.25
C LYS A 118 -2.09 -20.16 6.79
N TRP A 119 -1.73 -18.99 6.27
CA TRP A 119 -2.68 -17.92 5.94
C TRP A 119 -2.95 -17.78 4.45
N LYS A 120 -2.24 -18.55 3.61
CA LYS A 120 -2.32 -18.46 2.14
C LYS A 120 -3.74 -18.49 1.57
N GLN A 121 -4.65 -19.24 2.18
CA GLN A 121 -6.06 -19.37 1.73
C GLN A 121 -7.04 -18.49 2.53
N THR A 122 -6.54 -17.69 3.48
CA THR A 122 -7.36 -16.82 4.32
C THR A 122 -7.47 -15.43 3.70
N LEU A 123 -8.64 -15.09 3.17
CA LEU A 123 -8.89 -13.80 2.49
C LEU A 123 -8.54 -12.58 3.35
N ALA A 124 -8.83 -12.63 4.66
CA ALA A 124 -8.52 -11.52 5.56
C ALA A 124 -7.01 -11.29 5.76
N ALA A 125 -6.16 -12.29 5.51
CA ALA A 125 -4.70 -12.18 5.63
C ALA A 125 -4.02 -11.64 4.36
N GLN A 126 -4.79 -11.46 3.29
CA GLN A 126 -4.34 -10.91 2.00
C GLN A 126 -4.32 -9.38 2.03
N CYS A 127 -3.91 -8.74 0.94
CA CYS A 127 -4.07 -7.29 0.77
C CYS A 127 -5.55 -6.92 0.60
N TRP A 128 -6.01 -5.89 1.32
CA TRP A 128 -7.39 -5.41 1.29
C TRP A 128 -7.52 -4.31 0.21
N LEU A 129 -7.83 -4.71 -1.02
CA LEU A 129 -7.80 -3.83 -2.21
C LEU A 129 -8.68 -2.58 -2.06
N TRP A 130 -8.32 -1.48 -2.72
CA TRP A 130 -9.08 -0.22 -2.72
C TRP A 130 -10.59 -0.42 -2.98
N LYS A 131 -10.96 -1.26 -3.96
CA LYS A 131 -12.36 -1.56 -4.32
C LYS A 131 -13.04 -2.61 -3.43
N ASP A 132 -12.48 -2.90 -2.27
CA ASP A 132 -13.15 -3.70 -1.26
C ASP A 132 -14.08 -2.84 -0.42
N HIS A 133 -15.33 -3.28 -0.32
CA HIS A 133 -16.39 -2.54 0.37
C HIS A 133 -16.95 -3.30 1.58
N THR A 134 -16.27 -4.35 2.04
CA THR A 134 -16.75 -5.19 3.16
C THR A 134 -16.96 -4.38 4.44
N ALA A 135 -16.14 -3.35 4.63
CA ALA A 135 -16.10 -2.51 5.82
C ALA A 135 -17.08 -1.31 5.82
N TYR A 136 -18.19 -1.39 5.09
CA TYR A 136 -19.12 -0.25 4.96
C TYR A 136 -19.83 0.13 6.26
N ARG A 137 -20.08 -0.84 7.16
CA ARG A 137 -20.72 -0.57 8.46
C ARG A 137 -19.76 0.14 9.40
N GLU A 138 -18.50 -0.30 9.42
CA GLU A 138 -17.41 0.28 10.19
C GLU A 138 -17.13 1.71 9.72
N ALA A 139 -17.14 1.97 8.40
CA ALA A 139 -16.98 3.32 7.86
C ALA A 139 -18.12 4.27 8.23
N ALA A 140 -19.38 3.81 8.17
CA ALA A 140 -20.52 4.58 8.65
C ALA A 140 -20.37 4.92 10.14
N ARG A 141 -19.94 3.94 10.95
CA ARG A 141 -19.76 4.12 12.39
C ARG A 141 -18.58 5.05 12.75
N ILE A 142 -17.47 4.96 12.01
CA ILE A 142 -16.34 5.91 12.11
C ILE A 142 -16.83 7.33 11.81
N THR A 143 -17.65 7.50 10.76
CA THR A 143 -18.20 8.80 10.37
C THR A 143 -19.07 9.39 11.49
N GLU A 144 -20.01 8.60 12.04
CA GLU A 144 -20.87 9.03 13.15
C GLU A 144 -20.06 9.44 14.40
N LEU A 145 -19.11 8.60 14.81
CA LEU A 145 -18.33 8.84 16.02
C LEU A 145 -17.36 10.01 15.84
N ALA A 146 -16.74 10.15 14.66
CA ALA A 146 -15.89 11.30 14.38
C ALA A 146 -16.71 12.59 14.39
N ALA A 147 -17.90 12.63 13.78
CA ALA A 147 -18.78 13.80 13.83
C ALA A 147 -19.13 14.22 15.26
N ALA A 148 -19.36 13.27 16.15
CA ALA A 148 -19.74 13.53 17.53
C ALA A 148 -18.55 13.90 18.44
N HIS A 149 -17.39 13.26 18.27
CA HIS A 149 -16.29 13.33 19.25
C HIS A 149 -15.01 14.00 18.73
N ARG A 150 -14.79 14.00 17.41
CA ARG A 150 -13.60 14.51 16.72
C ARG A 150 -13.96 15.10 15.34
N PRO A 151 -14.86 16.09 15.24
CA PRO A 151 -15.38 16.55 13.95
C PRO A 151 -14.28 17.02 12.99
N GLN A 152 -13.15 17.49 13.52
CA GLN A 152 -11.98 17.88 12.73
C GLN A 152 -11.37 16.74 11.89
N TYR A 153 -11.51 15.47 12.30
CA TYR A 153 -10.97 14.32 11.55
C TYR A 153 -11.66 14.16 10.20
N ILE A 154 -12.99 14.16 10.20
CA ILE A 154 -13.77 13.94 8.99
C ILE A 154 -14.04 15.22 8.19
N ALA A 155 -13.89 16.40 8.81
CA ALA A 155 -14.01 17.68 8.11
C ALA A 155 -13.03 17.78 6.92
N LYS A 156 -11.83 17.19 7.04
CA LYS A 156 -10.82 17.15 5.97
C LYS A 156 -11.12 16.14 4.86
N CYS A 157 -12.13 15.29 5.00
CA CYS A 157 -12.53 14.30 4.00
C CYS A 157 -14.00 14.43 3.57
N GLY A 158 -14.55 15.66 3.61
CA GLY A 158 -15.92 15.92 3.17
C GLY A 158 -17.00 15.37 4.11
N ASN A 159 -16.68 15.23 5.40
CA ASN A 159 -17.55 14.74 6.47
C ASN A 159 -18.02 13.29 6.32
N THR A 160 -17.40 12.50 5.44
CA THR A 160 -17.71 11.07 5.26
C THR A 160 -16.43 10.27 5.17
N TYR A 161 -16.30 9.24 6.00
CA TYR A 161 -15.20 8.27 5.92
C TYR A 161 -15.60 7.11 5.00
N SER A 162 -14.72 6.70 4.09
CA SER A 162 -15.03 5.66 3.10
C SER A 162 -14.82 4.24 3.64
N SER A 163 -15.60 3.28 3.12
CA SER A 163 -15.40 1.84 3.37
C SER A 163 -14.07 1.32 2.83
N GLU A 164 -13.55 1.98 1.80
CA GLU A 164 -12.31 1.64 1.13
C GLU A 164 -11.05 1.98 1.96
N TRP A 165 -11.20 2.73 3.06
CA TRP A 165 -10.08 3.37 3.73
C TRP A 165 -9.53 2.57 4.92
N PHE A 166 -8.36 2.98 5.40
CA PHE A 166 -7.48 2.21 6.27
C PHE A 166 -8.16 1.68 7.54
N TRP A 167 -8.80 2.55 8.33
CA TRP A 167 -9.34 2.19 9.64
C TRP A 167 -10.60 1.33 9.57
N SER A 168 -11.46 1.55 8.57
CA SER A 168 -12.67 0.72 8.40
C SER A 168 -12.29 -0.72 8.09
N LYS A 169 -11.33 -0.92 7.18
CA LYS A 169 -10.82 -2.25 6.80
C LYS A 169 -10.20 -3.00 7.98
N ILE A 170 -9.35 -2.32 8.76
CA ILE A 170 -8.72 -2.91 9.94
C ILE A 170 -9.77 -3.28 11.00
N TRP A 171 -10.73 -2.40 11.24
CA TRP A 171 -11.82 -2.69 12.19
C TRP A 171 -12.69 -3.86 11.71
N HIS A 172 -12.98 -3.93 10.41
CA HIS A 172 -13.73 -5.04 9.84
C HIS A 172 -12.98 -6.36 9.96
N CYS A 173 -11.65 -6.36 9.75
CA CYS A 173 -10.80 -7.54 10.00
C CYS A 173 -10.90 -7.99 11.45
N LEU A 174 -10.79 -7.07 12.41
CA LEU A 174 -10.97 -7.38 13.83
C LEU A 174 -12.34 -8.02 14.12
N ALA A 175 -13.41 -7.48 13.54
CA ALA A 175 -14.77 -7.96 13.79
C ALA A 175 -15.06 -9.34 13.15
N THR A 176 -14.45 -9.66 12.01
CA THR A 176 -14.84 -10.82 11.18
C THR A 176 -13.79 -11.92 11.09
N ALA A 177 -12.52 -11.58 11.32
CA ALA A 177 -11.37 -12.48 11.28
C ALA A 177 -10.39 -12.13 12.42
N PRO A 178 -10.83 -12.18 13.69
CA PRO A 178 -10.03 -11.75 14.83
C PRO A 178 -8.69 -12.48 14.90
N GLU A 179 -8.61 -13.75 14.49
CA GLU A 179 -7.37 -14.52 14.47
C GLU A 179 -6.32 -13.94 13.50
N VAL A 180 -6.75 -13.29 12.41
CA VAL A 180 -5.86 -12.59 11.48
C VAL A 180 -5.44 -11.25 12.07
N PHE A 181 -6.38 -10.51 12.66
CA PHE A 181 -6.08 -9.25 13.33
C PHE A 181 -5.04 -9.45 14.45
N GLU A 182 -5.19 -10.49 15.27
CA GLU A 182 -4.24 -10.83 16.35
C GLU A 182 -2.89 -11.29 15.81
N ALA A 183 -2.87 -12.00 14.67
CA ALA A 183 -1.62 -12.40 14.03
C ALA A 183 -0.88 -11.23 13.37
N ALA A 184 -1.61 -10.18 12.97
CA ALA A 184 -1.02 -8.98 12.37
C ALA A 184 -0.34 -8.14 13.47
N TYR A 185 0.98 -8.02 13.35
CA TYR A 185 1.72 -7.10 14.20
C TYR A 185 1.44 -5.64 13.81
N SER A 186 1.31 -5.35 12.52
CA SER A 186 1.05 -4.02 11.98
C SER A 186 0.23 -4.09 10.69
N TRP A 187 -0.12 -2.92 10.15
CA TRP A 187 -0.78 -2.76 8.86
C TRP A 187 -0.04 -1.73 8.01
N VAL A 188 0.11 -2.03 6.72
CA VAL A 188 0.95 -1.24 5.80
C VAL A 188 0.22 -1.03 4.48
N GLU A 189 0.15 0.21 4.00
CA GLU A 189 -0.35 0.52 2.66
C GLU A 189 0.61 -0.02 1.61
N LEU A 190 0.10 -0.54 0.49
CA LEU A 190 0.93 -1.07 -0.59
C LEU A 190 2.00 -0.07 -1.07
N SER A 191 1.64 1.22 -1.13
CA SER A 191 2.54 2.33 -1.48
C SER A 191 3.71 2.51 -0.52
N ASP A 192 3.56 2.09 0.74
CA ASP A 192 4.63 2.14 1.74
C ASP A 192 5.39 0.81 1.80
N TRP A 193 4.69 -0.31 1.58
CA TRP A 193 5.26 -1.64 1.69
C TRP A 193 6.27 -1.93 0.59
N ILE A 194 5.99 -1.64 -0.68
CA ILE A 194 6.93 -1.93 -1.78
C ILE A 194 8.25 -1.17 -1.63
N PRO A 195 8.28 0.16 -1.36
CA PRO A 195 9.54 0.84 -1.04
C PRO A 195 10.26 0.23 0.16
N SER A 196 9.53 -0.21 1.18
CA SER A 196 10.12 -0.87 2.35
C SER A 196 10.82 -2.19 2.01
N VAL A 197 10.24 -2.97 1.09
CA VAL A 197 10.84 -4.21 0.56
C VAL A 197 12.13 -3.90 -0.18
N LEU A 198 12.10 -2.93 -1.10
CA LEU A 198 13.28 -2.50 -1.87
C LEU A 198 14.39 -1.96 -0.97
N ALA A 199 14.04 -1.28 0.12
CA ALA A 199 14.97 -0.75 1.11
C ALA A 199 15.43 -1.78 2.16
N GLY A 200 14.90 -3.01 2.14
CA GLY A 200 15.24 -4.06 3.10
C GLY A 200 14.76 -3.80 4.53
N VAL A 201 13.69 -3.03 4.71
CA VAL A 201 13.12 -2.70 6.03
C VAL A 201 12.35 -3.90 6.59
N ARG A 202 12.80 -4.40 7.75
CA ARG A 202 12.21 -5.57 8.43
C ARG A 202 11.37 -5.26 9.65
N ASP A 203 11.41 -4.02 10.16
CA ASP A 203 10.51 -3.59 11.24
C ASP A 203 9.42 -2.71 10.63
N PRO A 204 8.13 -3.09 10.72
CA PRO A 204 7.05 -2.30 10.13
C PRO A 204 6.89 -0.89 10.72
N ARG A 205 7.47 -0.63 11.90
CA ARG A 205 7.52 0.70 12.52
C ARG A 205 8.62 1.59 11.93
N ALA A 206 9.62 0.99 11.28
CA ALA A 206 10.71 1.72 10.61
C ALA A 206 10.38 2.10 9.16
N ILE A 207 9.20 1.69 8.66
CA ILE A 207 8.72 2.07 7.32
C ILE A 207 8.48 3.58 7.28
N ARG A 208 9.04 4.24 6.27
CA ARG A 208 8.74 5.64 5.95
C ARG A 208 7.36 5.70 5.30
N ARG A 209 6.38 6.22 6.04
CA ARG A 209 4.98 6.26 5.59
C ARG A 209 4.73 7.50 4.75
N GLY A 210 4.19 7.32 3.55
CA GLY A 210 3.82 8.43 2.68
C GLY A 210 2.61 9.20 3.21
N VAL A 211 2.69 10.53 3.24
CA VAL A 211 1.61 11.42 3.69
C VAL A 211 0.36 11.28 2.82
N CYS A 212 0.52 10.89 1.55
CA CYS A 212 -0.59 10.70 0.63
C CYS A 212 -1.58 9.66 1.16
N ALA A 213 -1.13 8.44 1.44
CA ALA A 213 -1.99 7.38 1.98
C ALA A 213 -2.36 7.65 3.44
N ALA A 214 -1.40 8.06 4.27
CA ALA A 214 -1.63 8.35 5.68
C ALA A 214 -2.72 9.42 5.88
N GLY A 215 -2.61 10.55 5.18
CA GLY A 215 -3.54 11.67 5.30
C GLY A 215 -4.91 11.36 4.73
N HIS A 216 -4.96 10.94 3.45
CA HIS A 216 -6.25 10.75 2.76
C HIS A 216 -7.01 9.52 3.25
N LYS A 217 -6.32 8.49 3.77
CA LYS A 217 -6.92 7.18 4.06
C LYS A 217 -6.85 6.80 5.54
N ALA A 218 -5.83 7.21 6.28
CA ALA A 218 -5.64 6.86 7.69
C ALA A 218 -5.95 8.00 8.67
N LEU A 219 -6.52 9.12 8.21
CA LEU A 219 -6.81 10.31 9.03
C LEU A 219 -5.56 10.85 9.75
N TYR A 220 -4.39 10.73 9.12
CA TYR A 220 -3.19 11.36 9.64
C TYR A 220 -3.25 12.87 9.40
N CYS A 221 -2.95 13.68 10.42
CA CYS A 221 -2.67 15.11 10.25
C CYS A 221 -1.79 15.64 11.39
N ASP A 222 -0.84 16.49 11.04
CA ASP A 222 0.04 17.13 12.02
C ASP A 222 -0.72 18.03 13.00
N GLU A 223 -1.86 18.62 12.58
CA GLU A 223 -2.70 19.49 13.42
C GLU A 223 -3.25 18.80 14.68
N TRP A 224 -3.43 17.47 14.65
CA TRP A 224 -3.84 16.67 15.81
C TRP A 224 -2.78 15.67 16.26
N GLY A 225 -1.53 15.84 15.80
CA GLY A 225 -0.40 15.03 16.26
C GLY A 225 -0.29 13.64 15.63
N GLY A 226 -0.75 13.48 14.39
CA GLY A 226 -0.53 12.28 13.57
C GLY A 226 -1.79 11.45 13.34
N LEU A 227 -1.74 10.15 13.61
CA LEU A 227 -2.90 9.26 13.52
C LEU A 227 -3.97 9.59 14.58
N PRO A 228 -5.25 9.19 14.38
CA PRO A 228 -6.29 9.34 15.38
C PRO A 228 -5.83 8.92 16.79
N ASP A 229 -6.18 9.72 17.78
CA ASP A 229 -5.78 9.48 19.16
C ASP A 229 -6.36 8.19 19.73
N ALA A 230 -5.68 7.62 20.73
CA ALA A 230 -6.06 6.35 21.34
C ALA A 230 -7.47 6.39 21.99
N GLU A 231 -7.91 7.55 22.50
CA GLU A 231 -9.25 7.69 23.07
C GLU A 231 -10.32 7.55 21.99
N PHE A 232 -10.16 8.21 20.84
CA PHE A 232 -11.05 8.04 19.69
C PHE A 232 -11.06 6.60 19.16
N LEU A 233 -9.89 5.99 18.99
CA LEU A 233 -9.80 4.60 18.52
C LEU A 233 -10.49 3.62 19.48
N ALA A 234 -10.39 3.86 20.79
CA ALA A 234 -11.07 3.04 21.79
C ALA A 234 -12.60 3.18 21.77
N LEU A 235 -13.14 4.29 21.25
CA LEU A 235 -14.59 4.43 20.98
C LEU A 235 -15.05 3.52 19.84
N LEU A 236 -14.16 3.18 18.90
CA LEU A 236 -14.42 2.20 17.84
C LEU A 236 -14.27 0.79 18.42
N ASP A 237 -13.07 0.46 18.90
CA ASP A 237 -12.74 -0.78 19.61
C ASP A 237 -11.40 -0.61 20.36
N PRO A 238 -11.28 -1.01 21.65
CA PRO A 238 -10.03 -0.92 22.40
C PRO A 238 -8.80 -1.53 21.71
N LYS A 239 -8.98 -2.61 20.94
CA LYS A 239 -7.86 -3.26 20.23
C LYS A 239 -7.30 -2.42 19.09
N LEU A 240 -8.08 -1.49 18.53
CA LEU A 240 -7.57 -0.52 17.56
C LEU A 240 -6.65 0.51 18.22
N ALA A 241 -6.97 0.91 19.46
CA ALA A 241 -6.09 1.77 20.24
C ALA A 241 -4.77 1.05 20.59
N GLU A 242 -4.82 -0.25 20.89
CA GLU A 242 -3.63 -1.09 21.12
C GLU A 242 -2.79 -1.35 19.85
N LEU A 243 -3.40 -1.29 18.68
CA LEU A 243 -2.68 -1.36 17.40
C LEU A 243 -1.88 -0.09 17.12
N ARG A 244 -2.38 1.09 17.51
CA ARG A 244 -1.81 2.40 17.16
C ARG A 244 -0.29 2.51 17.36
N PRO A 245 0.32 2.09 18.49
CA PRO A 245 1.76 2.19 18.71
C PRO A 245 2.61 1.28 17.79
N ARG A 246 1.99 0.33 17.10
CA ARG A 246 2.63 -0.58 16.14
C ARG A 246 2.54 -0.08 14.69
N LEU A 247 1.93 1.10 14.47
CA LEU A 247 1.84 1.77 13.17
C LEU A 247 3.01 2.75 13.00
N TYR A 248 2.74 4.05 13.11
CA TYR A 248 3.69 5.13 12.90
C TYR A 248 3.23 6.42 13.58
N ASP A 249 4.20 7.24 14.00
CA ASP A 249 3.92 8.55 14.60
C ASP A 249 4.05 9.71 13.60
N ARG A 250 4.76 9.50 12.49
CA ARG A 250 5.03 10.53 11.47
C ARG A 250 4.86 9.99 10.06
N ALA A 251 4.27 10.81 9.19
CA ALA A 251 4.25 10.61 7.74
C ALA A 251 5.19 11.59 7.03
N HIS A 252 5.54 11.28 5.78
CA HIS A 252 6.55 11.98 4.98
C HIS A 252 6.01 12.38 3.61
N ASP A 253 6.41 13.57 3.15
CA ASP A 253 6.22 14.04 1.77
C ASP A 253 7.11 13.29 0.78
#